data_AF-A0AAV6DGB2-F1
#
_entry.id   AF-A0AAV6DGB2-F1
#
_cell.length_a   1.000
_cell.length_b   1.000
_cell.length_c   1.000
_cell.angle_alpha   90.00
_cell.angle_beta   90.00
_cell.angle_gamma   90.00
#
_symmetry.space_group_name_H-M   'P 1'
#
loop_
_entity.id
_entity.type
_entity.pdbx_description
1 polymer ?
#
loop_
_entity_poly.entity_id
_entity_poly.type
_entity_poly.pdbx_seq_one_letter_code
_entity_poly.pdbx_strand_id
1 'polypeptide(L)'
;MDGTLRQALRSHWPEYLMEAAHLGLFMISACVFVTLLFHPGSPLGPAASPGGSLGGDLPRRFLMGVAMASTAVAIIYSPWGRRSGAHFNPAVTLTFWRLGKVAGWDAAFYIVAQFLGGVAGVGLARVVLGSRVAHPAVHYAVTVPGPGGPLVAFGAEIAISFVLMLVVLTVSNSRIAALTGLCAGLLVATYITLEAPLSGMSMNPARTLASAVSARTWTAVWVYFTGPLVGMLAAADVYLLLARGREAVCAKLHHDPGTRCIFRCGHAARPAASAATVGPRASTSVVGGLWLLVLVAVATPAVVAQPAADRDTESGRVQTIGAIGLTVSDMERSVAFYRDVLGFEKTSDVAVGGPAYERLTGLAGLRARVVSMRLGTEHIELTEFLAPRGRPAPADSRSNDAWFQHVAIITNDIEQGYLWLRRHNVRQVSAGPQRLPDWNPSAGGIKAFYFRDPDGHPLEILEFPPDKGAARWHRPSDDIFLGIDHTAIVVTDTESSLRFYRDVLGLRVVGQSENWGAEQERLNDVAGARLRITTLRAASGPGVELLEYLLPRTGRPAPTDLAVNDLVHWHTTMIPGDVAAAATRLRGARAAFVSSGVAVLPDRTLGFGAGFLARDPDGHALRVSARDGVR
;
A
#
# COMPACT_ATOMS: atom_id res chain seq x y z
N MET A 1 -30.81 -15.34 -34.08
CA MET A 1 -31.09 -14.48 -35.25
C MET A 1 -30.46 -13.13 -34.97
N ASP A 2 -29.22 -12.92 -35.43
CA ASP A 2 -28.61 -11.59 -35.38
C ASP A 2 -29.24 -10.74 -36.49
N GLY A 3 -29.95 -9.68 -36.10
CA GLY A 3 -30.61 -8.78 -37.05
C GLY A 3 -29.60 -8.10 -37.96
N THR A 4 -30.01 -7.70 -39.17
CA THR A 4 -29.14 -6.98 -40.10
C THR A 4 -28.74 -5.61 -39.51
N LEU A 5 -27.57 -5.08 -39.89
CA LEU A 5 -27.09 -3.75 -39.47
C LEU A 5 -28.16 -2.65 -39.58
N ARG A 6 -28.91 -2.64 -40.70
CA ARG A 6 -29.97 -1.65 -40.95
C ARG A 6 -31.15 -1.78 -39.98
N GLN A 7 -31.45 -3.00 -39.55
CA GLN A 7 -32.53 -3.27 -38.59
C GLN A 7 -32.15 -2.77 -37.20
N ALA A 8 -30.93 -3.08 -36.73
CA ALA A 8 -30.42 -2.61 -35.45
C ALA A 8 -30.43 -1.07 -35.34
N LEU A 9 -29.98 -0.37 -36.39
CA LEU A 9 -30.03 1.09 -36.44
C LEU A 9 -31.45 1.64 -36.40
N ARG A 10 -32.34 1.14 -37.26
CA ARG A 10 -33.73 1.65 -37.35
C ARG A 10 -34.51 1.43 -36.04
N SER A 11 -34.29 0.31 -35.37
CA SER A 11 -35.08 -0.09 -34.21
C SER A 11 -34.52 0.39 -32.88
N HIS A 12 -33.20 0.62 -32.76
CA HIS A 12 -32.52 0.88 -31.48
C HIS A 12 -31.72 2.19 -31.43
N TRP A 13 -31.77 3.05 -32.46
CA TRP A 13 -31.06 4.34 -32.45
C TRP A 13 -31.37 5.25 -31.25
N PRO A 14 -32.58 5.30 -30.66
CA PRO A 14 -32.83 6.14 -29.49
C PRO A 14 -31.98 5.70 -28.30
N GLU A 15 -31.83 4.38 -28.11
CA GLU A 15 -31.02 3.81 -27.05
C GLU A 15 -29.52 4.14 -27.24
N TYR A 16 -29.02 4.16 -28.48
CA TYR A 16 -27.65 4.59 -28.78
C TYR A 16 -27.41 6.07 -28.44
N LEU A 17 -28.36 6.95 -28.79
CA LEU A 17 -28.25 8.36 -28.44
C LEU A 17 -28.33 8.60 -26.93
N MET A 18 -29.13 7.81 -26.21
CA MET A 18 -29.17 7.85 -24.74
C MET A 18 -27.80 7.50 -24.16
N GLU A 19 -27.14 6.46 -24.67
CA GLU A 19 -25.79 6.07 -24.26
C GLU A 19 -24.72 7.15 -24.56
N ALA A 20 -24.81 7.80 -25.71
CA ALA A 20 -23.98 8.96 -26.03
C ALA A 20 -24.23 10.11 -25.04
N ALA A 21 -25.50 10.44 -24.77
CA ALA A 21 -25.87 11.49 -23.83
C ALA A 21 -25.44 11.18 -22.40
N HIS A 22 -25.52 9.92 -21.96
CA HIS A 22 -25.07 9.48 -20.65
C HIS A 22 -23.57 9.73 -20.45
N LEU A 23 -22.72 9.26 -21.38
CA LEU A 23 -21.29 9.52 -21.24
C LEU A 23 -20.97 11.01 -21.40
N GLY A 24 -21.64 11.71 -22.32
CA GLY A 24 -21.47 13.15 -22.50
C GLY A 24 -21.79 13.94 -21.23
N LEU A 25 -22.93 13.67 -20.58
CA LEU A 25 -23.32 14.30 -19.33
C LEU A 25 -22.35 13.96 -18.19
N PHE A 26 -21.89 12.71 -18.13
CA PHE A 26 -20.88 12.29 -17.16
C PHE A 26 -19.56 13.06 -17.35
N MET A 27 -19.10 13.25 -18.58
CA MET A 27 -17.89 14.02 -18.89
C MET A 27 -18.04 15.51 -18.59
N ILE A 28 -19.20 16.10 -18.91
CA ILE A 28 -19.48 17.51 -18.56
C ILE A 28 -19.41 17.70 -17.05
N SER A 29 -20.08 16.82 -16.30
CA SER A 29 -20.03 16.84 -14.83
C SER A 29 -18.60 16.72 -14.32
N ALA A 30 -17.82 15.77 -14.84
CA ALA A 30 -16.42 15.60 -14.44
C ALA A 30 -15.57 16.86 -14.69
N CYS A 31 -15.67 17.48 -15.87
CA CYS A 31 -14.94 18.70 -16.17
C CYS A 31 -15.36 19.87 -15.27
N VAL A 32 -16.66 20.01 -14.98
CA VAL A 32 -17.19 21.05 -14.07
C VAL A 32 -16.63 20.86 -12.66
N PHE A 33 -16.75 19.66 -12.08
CA PHE A 33 -16.32 19.43 -10.70
C PHE A 33 -14.81 19.43 -10.53
N VAL A 34 -14.03 18.91 -11.49
CA VAL A 34 -12.56 19.07 -11.45
C VAL A 34 -12.19 20.55 -11.55
N THR A 35 -12.84 21.33 -12.41
CA THR A 35 -12.59 22.78 -12.46
C THR A 35 -12.95 23.47 -11.14
N LEU A 36 -14.10 23.14 -10.55
CA LEU A 36 -14.52 23.74 -9.28
C LEU A 36 -13.58 23.37 -8.13
N LEU A 37 -13.08 22.14 -8.06
CA LEU A 37 -12.29 21.65 -6.92
C LEU A 37 -10.78 21.82 -7.08
N PHE A 38 -10.25 21.85 -8.30
CA PHE A 38 -8.79 21.83 -8.56
C PHE A 38 -8.25 23.10 -9.21
N HIS A 39 -9.09 23.93 -9.85
CA HIS A 39 -8.60 25.17 -10.45
C HIS A 39 -8.27 26.21 -9.36
N PRO A 40 -7.06 26.82 -9.34
CA PRO A 40 -6.67 27.77 -8.29
C PRO A 40 -7.60 29.00 -8.17
N GLY A 41 -8.13 29.47 -9.30
CA GLY A 41 -9.09 30.59 -9.35
C GLY A 41 -10.56 30.20 -9.18
N SER A 42 -10.89 28.97 -8.78
CA SER A 42 -12.28 28.59 -8.46
C SER A 42 -12.60 28.90 -6.99
N PRO A 43 -13.89 29.02 -6.60
CA PRO A 43 -14.28 29.29 -5.22
C PRO A 43 -13.84 28.21 -4.22
N LEU A 44 -13.74 26.95 -4.66
CA LEU A 44 -13.38 25.82 -3.80
C LEU A 44 -11.92 25.38 -3.96
N GLY A 45 -11.20 25.87 -4.96
CA GLY A 45 -9.80 25.51 -5.22
C GLY A 45 -8.87 25.86 -4.06
N PRO A 46 -8.87 27.11 -3.54
CA PRO A 46 -8.07 27.50 -2.38
C PRO A 46 -8.53 26.86 -1.07
N ALA A 47 -9.82 26.57 -0.91
CA ALA A 47 -10.33 25.89 0.27
C ALA A 47 -9.90 24.41 0.30
N ALA A 48 -9.81 23.77 -0.85
CA ALA A 48 -9.44 22.37 -1.02
C ALA A 48 -7.94 22.13 -1.28
N SER A 49 -7.12 23.18 -1.31
CA SER A 49 -5.67 23.07 -1.48
C SER A 49 -4.97 22.70 -0.16
N PRO A 50 -3.69 22.26 -0.20
CA PRO A 50 -2.91 22.03 1.02
C PRO A 50 -2.82 23.32 1.87
N GLY A 51 -3.33 23.27 3.10
CA GLY A 51 -3.43 24.44 4.00
C GLY A 51 -4.77 25.19 3.94
N GLY A 52 -5.68 24.79 3.04
CA GLY A 52 -7.05 25.31 2.97
C GLY A 52 -8.00 24.69 4.00
N SER A 53 -9.15 25.33 4.22
CA SER A 53 -10.15 24.96 5.24
C SER A 53 -10.76 23.57 5.08
N LEU A 54 -10.66 22.95 3.89
CA LEU A 54 -11.19 21.62 3.59
C LEU A 54 -10.14 20.50 3.72
N GLY A 55 -8.88 20.80 4.10
CA GLY A 55 -7.94 19.77 4.56
C GLY A 55 -7.18 18.98 3.47
N GLY A 56 -6.93 19.57 2.29
CA GLY A 56 -6.01 19.01 1.29
C GLY A 56 -6.60 17.95 0.35
N ASP A 57 -5.76 17.03 -0.13
CA ASP A 57 -6.04 16.22 -1.33
C ASP A 57 -7.12 15.14 -1.15
N LEU A 58 -7.19 14.50 0.01
CA LEU A 58 -8.14 13.40 0.26
C LEU A 58 -9.59 13.91 0.35
N PRO A 59 -9.92 14.95 1.14
CA PRO A 59 -11.26 15.55 1.14
C PRO A 59 -11.68 16.06 -0.25
N ARG A 60 -10.73 16.63 -1.01
CA ARG A 60 -10.96 17.08 -2.38
C ARG A 60 -11.36 15.94 -3.31
N ARG A 61 -10.67 14.80 -3.24
CA ARG A 61 -11.02 13.58 -4.01
C ARG A 61 -12.32 12.95 -3.53
N PHE A 62 -12.61 12.99 -2.23
CA PHE A 62 -13.89 12.55 -1.69
C PHE A 62 -15.07 13.35 -2.25
N LEU A 63 -14.99 14.69 -2.24
CA LEU A 63 -16.01 15.55 -2.83
C LEU A 63 -16.20 15.27 -4.33
N MET A 64 -15.10 15.08 -5.07
CA MET A 64 -15.14 14.66 -6.47
C MET A 64 -15.84 13.30 -6.62
N GLY A 65 -15.52 12.34 -5.76
CA GLY A 65 -16.13 11.01 -5.74
C GLY A 65 -17.64 11.07 -5.52
N VAL A 66 -18.09 11.81 -4.52
CA VAL A 66 -19.52 12.02 -4.22
C VAL A 66 -20.24 12.67 -5.41
N ALA A 67 -19.65 13.68 -6.03
CA ALA A 67 -20.23 14.36 -7.20
C ALA A 67 -20.40 13.42 -8.40
N MET A 68 -19.36 12.63 -8.70
CA MET A 68 -19.40 11.70 -9.83
C MET A 68 -20.29 10.49 -9.58
N ALA A 69 -20.32 9.96 -8.36
CA ALA A 69 -21.24 8.89 -7.98
C ALA A 69 -22.69 9.35 -8.09
N SER A 70 -23.00 10.56 -7.61
CA SER A 70 -24.34 11.15 -7.74
C SER A 70 -24.74 11.30 -9.21
N THR A 71 -23.80 11.72 -10.06
CA THR A 71 -24.02 11.82 -11.52
C THR A 71 -24.32 10.45 -12.13
N ALA A 72 -23.52 9.42 -11.82
CA ALA A 72 -23.73 8.06 -12.33
C ALA A 72 -25.08 7.48 -11.86
N VAL A 73 -25.41 7.63 -10.58
CA VAL A 73 -26.69 7.18 -10.00
C VAL A 73 -27.87 7.88 -10.68
N ALA A 74 -27.80 9.20 -10.86
CA ALA A 74 -28.83 9.97 -11.54
C ALA A 74 -29.04 9.49 -12.99
N ILE A 75 -27.95 9.21 -13.71
CA ILE A 75 -28.00 8.64 -15.06
C ILE A 75 -28.67 7.25 -15.05
N ILE A 76 -28.23 6.33 -14.19
CA ILE A 76 -28.71 4.95 -14.14
C ILE A 76 -30.21 4.88 -13.84
N TYR A 77 -30.70 5.68 -12.88
CA TYR A 77 -32.11 5.71 -12.49
C TYR A 77 -32.96 6.69 -13.32
N SER A 78 -32.37 7.45 -14.24
CA SER A 78 -33.14 8.30 -15.14
C SER A 78 -34.04 7.48 -16.07
N PRO A 79 -35.12 8.06 -16.63
CA PRO A 79 -35.94 7.38 -17.64
C PRO A 79 -35.11 6.86 -18.83
N TRP A 80 -34.06 7.57 -19.21
CA TRP A 80 -33.15 7.19 -20.30
C TRP A 80 -32.23 6.04 -19.88
N GLY A 81 -31.75 6.04 -18.63
CA GLY A 81 -30.96 4.95 -18.06
C GLY A 81 -31.76 3.65 -17.95
N ARG A 82 -32.98 3.71 -17.43
CA ARG A 82 -33.90 2.56 -17.37
C ARG A 82 -34.22 1.98 -18.74
N ARG A 83 -34.24 2.81 -19.79
CA ARG A 83 -34.53 2.38 -21.17
C ARG A 83 -33.31 1.77 -21.87
N SER A 84 -32.20 2.51 -21.94
CA SER A 84 -30.97 2.10 -22.65
C SER A 84 -30.15 1.03 -21.90
N GLY A 85 -30.30 0.95 -20.57
CA GLY A 85 -29.51 0.07 -19.71
C GLY A 85 -28.37 0.79 -18.98
N ALA A 86 -28.04 2.02 -19.37
CA ALA A 86 -27.00 2.86 -18.77
C ALA A 86 -25.64 2.16 -18.68
N HIS A 87 -25.13 1.66 -19.81
CA HIS A 87 -23.78 1.10 -19.84
C HIS A 87 -22.72 2.21 -19.79
N PHE A 88 -22.90 3.22 -20.65
CA PHE A 88 -22.05 4.37 -20.97
C PHE A 88 -20.54 4.09 -20.94
N ASN A 89 -20.16 2.84 -21.20
CA ASN A 89 -18.82 2.28 -21.07
C ASN A 89 -18.66 1.11 -22.05
N PRO A 90 -17.69 1.19 -22.99
CA PRO A 90 -17.41 0.12 -23.94
C PRO A 90 -17.10 -1.22 -23.27
N ALA A 91 -16.39 -1.23 -22.13
CA ALA A 91 -16.02 -2.45 -21.43
C ALA A 91 -17.23 -3.17 -20.81
N VAL A 92 -18.20 -2.41 -20.26
CA VAL A 92 -19.46 -2.97 -19.76
C VAL A 92 -20.27 -3.57 -20.90
N THR A 93 -20.40 -2.84 -22.02
CA THR A 93 -21.10 -3.32 -23.22
C THR A 93 -20.49 -4.61 -23.76
N LEU A 94 -19.17 -4.69 -23.89
CA LEU A 94 -18.47 -5.89 -24.35
C LEU A 94 -18.61 -7.06 -23.39
N THR A 95 -18.68 -6.79 -22.08
CA THR A 95 -18.91 -7.83 -21.09
C THR A 95 -20.30 -8.45 -21.23
N PHE A 96 -21.35 -7.63 -21.39
CA PHE A 96 -22.69 -8.16 -21.63
C PHE A 96 -22.86 -8.79 -23.02
N TRP A 97 -22.07 -8.37 -24.02
CA TRP A 97 -21.97 -9.06 -25.31
C TRP A 97 -21.35 -10.45 -25.15
N ARG A 98 -20.25 -10.57 -24.40
CA ARG A 98 -19.60 -11.87 -24.06
C ARG A 98 -20.53 -12.81 -23.29
N LEU A 99 -21.42 -12.27 -22.46
CA LEU A 99 -22.49 -13.01 -21.76
C LEU A 99 -23.72 -13.30 -22.64
N GLY A 100 -23.68 -12.92 -23.92
CA GLY A 100 -24.75 -13.17 -24.88
C GLY A 100 -26.03 -12.35 -24.67
N LYS A 101 -25.99 -11.29 -23.85
CA LYS A 101 -27.16 -10.47 -23.51
C LYS A 101 -27.35 -9.27 -24.45
N VAL A 102 -26.28 -8.81 -25.10
CA VAL A 102 -26.31 -7.75 -26.12
C VAL A 102 -26.04 -8.36 -27.49
N ALA A 103 -26.77 -7.97 -28.53
CA ALA A 103 -26.49 -8.43 -29.90
C ALA A 103 -25.25 -7.73 -30.47
N GLY A 104 -24.56 -8.36 -31.42
CA GLY A 104 -23.27 -7.84 -31.92
C GLY A 104 -23.34 -6.43 -32.51
N TRP A 105 -24.35 -6.14 -33.33
CA TRP A 105 -24.54 -4.80 -33.90
C TRP A 105 -24.93 -3.76 -32.84
N ASP A 106 -25.78 -4.12 -31.87
CA ASP A 106 -26.13 -3.22 -30.77
C ASP A 106 -24.89 -2.88 -29.94
N ALA A 107 -24.03 -3.86 -29.66
CA ALA A 107 -22.77 -3.63 -28.95
C ALA A 107 -21.86 -2.65 -29.72
N ALA A 108 -21.70 -2.83 -31.04
CA ALA A 108 -20.91 -1.94 -31.87
C ALA A 108 -21.44 -0.50 -31.85
N PHE A 109 -22.76 -0.31 -32.00
CA PHE A 109 -23.36 1.03 -31.99
C PHE A 109 -23.33 1.69 -30.61
N TYR A 110 -23.50 0.93 -29.53
CA TYR A 110 -23.29 1.43 -28.16
C TYR A 110 -21.88 1.97 -27.99
N ILE A 111 -20.85 1.19 -28.39
CA ILE A 111 -19.44 1.59 -28.26
C ILE A 111 -19.17 2.88 -29.05
N VAL A 112 -19.60 2.95 -30.31
CA VAL A 112 -19.42 4.15 -31.15
C VAL A 112 -20.13 5.35 -30.53
N ALA A 113 -21.39 5.19 -30.10
CA ALA A 113 -22.17 6.26 -29.49
C ALA A 113 -21.53 6.76 -28.19
N GLN A 114 -21.00 5.85 -27.36
CA GLN A 114 -20.29 6.19 -26.13
C GLN A 114 -19.05 7.04 -26.44
N PHE A 115 -18.17 6.62 -27.36
CA PHE A 115 -17.00 7.42 -27.75
C PHE A 115 -17.38 8.81 -28.26
N LEU A 116 -18.36 8.90 -29.16
CA LEU A 116 -18.84 10.18 -29.70
C LEU A 116 -19.42 11.08 -28.60
N GLY A 117 -20.24 10.51 -27.71
CA GLY A 117 -20.85 11.20 -26.59
C GLY A 117 -19.82 11.76 -25.60
N GLY A 118 -18.81 10.97 -25.25
CA GLY A 118 -17.72 11.41 -24.38
C GLY A 118 -16.95 12.59 -24.98
N VAL A 119 -16.50 12.47 -26.23
CA VAL A 119 -15.77 13.55 -26.94
C VAL A 119 -16.62 14.81 -27.05
N ALA A 120 -17.90 14.68 -27.42
CA ALA A 120 -18.83 15.81 -27.49
C ALA A 120 -19.04 16.46 -26.12
N GLY A 121 -19.14 15.68 -25.04
CA GLY A 121 -19.29 16.17 -23.67
C GLY A 121 -18.09 17.01 -23.21
N VAL A 122 -16.86 16.53 -23.41
CA VAL A 122 -15.65 17.32 -23.10
C VAL A 122 -15.53 18.56 -23.99
N GLY A 123 -15.90 18.43 -25.27
CA GLY A 123 -15.97 19.56 -26.20
C GLY A 123 -16.94 20.65 -25.74
N LEU A 124 -18.14 20.27 -25.31
CA LEU A 124 -19.11 21.21 -24.76
C LEU A 124 -18.63 21.83 -23.44
N ALA A 125 -18.03 21.04 -22.55
CA ALA A 125 -17.43 21.54 -21.32
C ALA A 125 -16.33 22.58 -21.62
N ARG A 126 -15.54 22.39 -22.68
CA ARG A 126 -14.56 23.38 -23.15
C ARG A 126 -15.20 24.69 -23.61
N VAL A 127 -16.33 24.63 -24.31
CA VAL A 127 -17.07 25.84 -24.73
C VAL A 127 -17.61 26.59 -23.51
N VAL A 128 -18.17 25.86 -22.53
CA VAL A 128 -18.82 26.46 -21.35
C VAL A 128 -17.80 26.97 -20.32
N LEU A 129 -16.76 26.21 -20.03
CA LEU A 129 -15.76 26.53 -18.98
C LEU A 129 -14.61 27.39 -19.50
N GLY A 130 -14.47 27.52 -20.83
CA GLY A 130 -13.45 28.33 -21.48
C GLY A 130 -12.02 27.85 -21.19
N SER A 131 -11.10 28.79 -20.94
CA SER A 131 -9.69 28.47 -20.66
C SER A 131 -9.46 27.73 -19.33
N ARG A 132 -10.45 27.75 -18.41
CA ARG A 132 -10.31 27.13 -17.08
C ARG A 132 -10.17 25.61 -17.15
N VAL A 133 -10.88 24.96 -18.06
CA VAL A 133 -10.78 23.49 -18.22
C VAL A 133 -9.44 23.05 -18.83
N ALA A 134 -8.77 23.97 -19.53
CA ALA A 134 -7.45 23.76 -20.12
C ALA A 134 -6.29 23.96 -19.12
N HIS A 135 -6.57 24.58 -17.97
CA HIS A 135 -5.55 24.89 -16.98
C HIS A 135 -4.82 23.62 -16.52
N PRO A 136 -3.50 23.63 -16.28
CA PRO A 136 -2.72 22.43 -15.93
C PRO A 136 -3.27 21.63 -14.73
N ALA A 137 -3.87 22.32 -13.76
CA ALA A 137 -4.49 21.69 -12.59
C ALA A 137 -5.81 20.93 -12.88
N VAL A 138 -6.46 21.22 -14.01
CA VAL A 138 -7.75 20.62 -14.41
C VAL A 138 -7.56 19.68 -15.59
N HIS A 139 -6.81 20.14 -16.60
CA HIS A 139 -6.33 19.38 -17.75
C HIS A 139 -7.39 18.45 -18.38
N TYR A 140 -8.59 18.99 -18.60
CA TYR A 140 -9.74 18.26 -19.17
C TYR A 140 -10.14 16.98 -18.41
N ALA A 141 -9.81 16.87 -17.12
CA ALA A 141 -9.99 15.67 -16.32
C ALA A 141 -9.34 14.42 -16.95
N VAL A 142 -8.19 14.60 -17.62
CA VAL A 142 -7.48 13.49 -18.27
C VAL A 142 -6.99 12.46 -17.26
N THR A 143 -7.08 11.18 -17.63
CA THR A 143 -6.52 10.09 -16.85
C THR A 143 -5.10 9.78 -17.30
N VAL A 144 -4.18 9.85 -16.35
CA VAL A 144 -2.77 9.50 -16.54
C VAL A 144 -2.31 8.64 -15.36
N PRO A 145 -1.34 7.72 -15.57
CA PRO A 145 -0.83 6.91 -14.48
C PRO A 145 -0.28 7.77 -13.34
N GLY A 146 -0.53 7.33 -12.11
CA GLY A 146 0.06 7.93 -10.92
C GLY A 146 1.56 7.66 -10.80
N PRO A 147 2.19 8.06 -9.68
CA PRO A 147 3.64 7.93 -9.47
C PRO A 147 4.17 6.48 -9.54
N GLY A 148 3.31 5.48 -9.31
CA GLY A 148 3.66 4.05 -9.48
C GLY A 148 3.82 3.60 -10.94
N GLY A 149 3.58 4.48 -11.90
CA GLY A 149 3.80 4.23 -13.32
C GLY A 149 2.71 3.39 -14.01
N PRO A 150 2.84 3.15 -15.32
CA PRO A 150 1.81 2.52 -16.15
C PRO A 150 1.41 1.11 -15.71
N LEU A 151 2.33 0.32 -15.16
CA LEU A 151 2.04 -1.06 -14.74
C LEU A 151 1.19 -1.12 -13.47
N VAL A 152 1.44 -0.24 -12.50
CA VAL A 152 0.59 -0.10 -11.31
C VAL A 152 -0.79 0.41 -11.70
N ALA A 153 -0.86 1.43 -12.58
CA ALA A 153 -2.12 1.91 -13.12
C ALA A 153 -2.89 0.81 -13.86
N PHE A 154 -2.21 -0.07 -14.60
CA PHE A 154 -2.81 -1.21 -15.29
C PHE A 154 -3.38 -2.26 -14.34
N GLY A 155 -2.61 -2.65 -13.32
CA GLY A 155 -3.10 -3.56 -12.28
C GLY A 155 -4.30 -2.96 -11.52
N ALA A 156 -4.24 -1.67 -11.20
CA ALA A 156 -5.32 -0.98 -10.50
C ALA A 156 -6.60 -0.91 -11.36
N GLU A 157 -6.49 -0.51 -12.64
CA GLU A 157 -7.60 -0.48 -13.60
C GLU A 157 -8.25 -1.85 -13.82
N ILE A 158 -7.45 -2.93 -13.87
CA ILE A 158 -7.97 -4.31 -13.90
C ILE A 158 -8.78 -4.59 -12.63
N ALA A 159 -8.22 -4.28 -11.45
CA ALA A 159 -8.84 -4.61 -10.17
C ALA A 159 -10.18 -3.87 -9.96
N ILE A 160 -10.21 -2.54 -10.13
CA ILE A 160 -11.45 -1.78 -9.93
C ILE A 160 -12.52 -2.12 -10.96
N SER A 161 -12.13 -2.39 -12.20
CA SER A 161 -13.05 -2.80 -13.26
C SER A 161 -13.61 -4.20 -13.02
N PHE A 162 -12.76 -5.13 -12.55
CA PHE A 162 -13.17 -6.47 -12.13
C PHE A 162 -14.20 -6.40 -11.01
N VAL A 163 -13.91 -5.67 -9.94
CA VAL A 163 -14.83 -5.60 -8.79
C VAL A 163 -16.13 -4.89 -9.16
N LEU A 164 -16.07 -3.77 -9.88
CA LEU A 164 -17.27 -3.07 -10.36
C LEU A 164 -18.17 -4.02 -11.14
N MET A 165 -17.62 -4.73 -12.11
CA MET A 165 -18.41 -5.60 -12.98
C MET A 165 -18.95 -6.82 -12.22
N LEU A 166 -18.17 -7.43 -11.32
CA LEU A 166 -18.62 -8.56 -10.51
C LEU A 166 -19.81 -8.17 -9.62
N VAL A 167 -19.74 -6.99 -9.00
CA VAL A 167 -20.83 -6.42 -8.20
C VAL A 167 -22.04 -6.12 -9.07
N VAL A 168 -21.87 -5.46 -10.23
CA VAL A 168 -22.96 -5.18 -11.17
C VAL A 168 -23.65 -6.48 -11.60
N LEU A 169 -22.89 -7.50 -12.03
CA LEU A 169 -23.44 -8.78 -12.44
C LEU A 169 -24.15 -9.51 -11.31
N THR A 170 -23.63 -9.45 -10.09
CA THR A 170 -24.29 -10.20 -9.01
C THR A 170 -25.53 -9.46 -8.50
N VAL A 171 -25.44 -8.16 -8.26
CA VAL A 171 -26.56 -7.40 -7.69
C VAL A 171 -27.72 -7.32 -8.68
N SER A 172 -27.46 -6.98 -9.95
CA SER A 172 -28.49 -6.86 -10.99
C SER A 172 -29.24 -8.16 -11.27
N ASN A 173 -28.63 -9.31 -10.96
CA ASN A 173 -29.21 -10.64 -11.16
C ASN A 173 -29.67 -11.30 -9.86
N SER A 174 -29.88 -10.51 -8.79
CA SER A 174 -30.36 -10.96 -7.49
C SER A 174 -31.69 -10.34 -7.09
N ARG A 175 -32.20 -10.68 -5.90
CA ARG A 175 -33.43 -10.10 -5.34
C ARG A 175 -33.32 -8.61 -5.03
N ILE A 176 -32.10 -8.06 -4.97
CA ILE A 176 -31.84 -6.64 -4.66
C ILE A 176 -31.42 -5.84 -5.91
N ALA A 177 -31.76 -6.30 -7.11
CA ALA A 177 -31.40 -5.67 -8.39
C ALA A 177 -31.77 -4.18 -8.49
N ALA A 178 -32.77 -3.72 -7.74
CA ALA A 178 -33.13 -2.31 -7.64
C ALA A 178 -31.98 -1.43 -7.12
N LEU A 179 -31.05 -1.96 -6.32
CA LEU A 179 -29.93 -1.23 -5.71
C LEU A 179 -28.66 -1.19 -6.57
N THR A 180 -28.65 -1.83 -7.74
CA THR A 180 -27.44 -1.95 -8.59
C THR A 180 -26.78 -0.60 -8.89
N GLY A 181 -27.58 0.43 -9.21
CA GLY A 181 -27.07 1.77 -9.50
C GLY A 181 -26.43 2.43 -8.28
N LEU A 182 -27.00 2.25 -7.09
CA LEU A 182 -26.45 2.76 -5.83
C LEU A 182 -25.15 2.05 -5.46
N CYS A 183 -25.09 0.71 -5.59
CA CYS A 183 -23.86 -0.05 -5.36
C CYS A 183 -22.74 0.38 -6.33
N ALA A 184 -23.05 0.50 -7.62
CA ALA A 184 -22.08 0.97 -8.61
C ALA A 184 -21.63 2.41 -8.33
N GLY A 185 -22.55 3.30 -7.93
CA GLY A 185 -22.25 4.67 -7.53
C GLY A 185 -21.32 4.74 -6.31
N LEU A 186 -21.56 3.95 -5.27
CA LEU A 186 -20.70 3.89 -4.09
C LEU A 186 -19.27 3.42 -4.44
N LEU A 187 -19.15 2.42 -5.32
CA LEU A 187 -17.86 1.98 -5.83
C LEU A 187 -17.16 3.11 -6.60
N VAL A 188 -17.87 3.81 -7.49
CA VAL A 188 -17.32 4.97 -8.23
C VAL A 188 -16.87 6.09 -7.29
N ALA A 189 -17.68 6.47 -6.30
CA ALA A 189 -17.32 7.48 -5.30
C ALA A 189 -16.01 7.08 -4.62
N THR A 190 -15.89 5.81 -4.29
CA THR A 190 -14.66 5.37 -3.69
C THR A 190 -13.50 5.42 -4.65
N TYR A 191 -13.60 4.78 -5.81
CA TYR A 191 -12.42 4.61 -6.65
C TYR A 191 -11.84 5.98 -7.00
N ILE A 192 -12.68 7.01 -7.14
CA ILE A 192 -12.21 8.40 -7.26
C ILE A 192 -11.50 8.91 -5.99
N THR A 193 -12.01 8.58 -4.81
CA THR A 193 -11.41 8.96 -3.51
C THR A 193 -10.07 8.27 -3.27
N LEU A 194 -9.97 6.97 -3.51
CA LEU A 194 -8.86 6.11 -3.07
C LEU A 194 -7.97 5.61 -4.20
N GLU A 195 -8.52 5.30 -5.37
CA GLU A 195 -7.79 4.67 -6.47
C GLU A 195 -7.26 5.68 -7.50
N ALA A 196 -7.93 6.82 -7.69
CA ALA A 196 -7.47 7.88 -8.57
C ALA A 196 -5.98 8.29 -8.43
N PRO A 197 -5.31 8.21 -7.27
CA PRO A 197 -3.87 8.49 -7.17
C PRO A 197 -2.98 7.45 -7.85
N LEU A 198 -3.48 6.23 -8.10
CA LEU A 198 -2.75 5.12 -8.69
C LEU A 198 -2.85 5.13 -10.22
N SER A 199 -4.07 5.24 -10.78
CA SER A 199 -4.30 5.22 -12.23
C SER A 199 -4.93 6.47 -12.79
N GLY A 200 -5.35 7.44 -11.97
CA GLY A 200 -6.22 8.53 -12.42
C GLY A 200 -7.70 8.14 -12.51
N MET A 201 -8.04 6.87 -12.29
CA MET A 201 -9.37 6.27 -12.26
C MET A 201 -10.18 6.52 -13.53
N SER A 202 -10.31 5.51 -14.38
CA SER A 202 -11.14 5.55 -15.58
C SER A 202 -12.19 4.44 -15.66
N MET A 203 -11.76 3.17 -15.66
CA MET A 203 -12.57 1.98 -15.94
C MET A 203 -13.28 1.98 -17.31
N ASN A 204 -13.05 3.00 -18.14
CA ASN A 204 -13.89 3.29 -19.30
C ASN A 204 -13.02 3.83 -20.45
N PRO A 205 -12.80 3.03 -21.51
CA PRO A 205 -12.01 3.44 -22.66
C PRO A 205 -12.55 4.73 -23.33
N ALA A 206 -13.87 4.90 -23.40
CA ALA A 206 -14.49 6.08 -24.01
C ALA A 206 -14.32 7.34 -23.17
N ARG A 207 -14.36 7.22 -21.84
CA ARG A 207 -14.04 8.32 -20.92
C ARG A 207 -12.59 8.78 -21.10
N THR A 208 -11.64 7.85 -21.11
CA THR A 208 -10.22 8.18 -21.29
C THR A 208 -9.98 8.87 -22.63
N LEU A 209 -10.53 8.33 -23.73
CA LEU A 209 -10.34 8.93 -25.05
C LEU A 209 -10.89 10.36 -25.11
N ALA A 210 -12.08 10.59 -24.55
CA ALA A 210 -12.74 11.89 -24.56
C ALA A 210 -11.87 13.01 -23.99
N SER A 211 -11.28 12.78 -22.82
CA SER A 211 -10.37 13.74 -22.19
C SER A 211 -9.01 13.80 -22.90
N ALA A 212 -8.45 12.65 -23.33
CA ALA A 212 -7.16 12.58 -24.01
C ALA A 212 -7.12 13.40 -25.32
N VAL A 213 -8.17 13.35 -26.13
CA VAL A 213 -8.30 14.13 -27.37
C VAL A 213 -8.23 15.63 -27.09
N SER A 214 -8.93 16.11 -26.07
CA SER A 214 -8.98 17.53 -25.72
C SER A 214 -7.70 18.02 -25.02
N ALA A 215 -7.11 17.17 -24.18
CA ALA A 215 -5.85 17.43 -23.47
C ALA A 215 -4.59 17.19 -24.34
N ARG A 216 -4.74 16.61 -25.53
CA ARG A 216 -3.63 16.15 -26.39
C ARG A 216 -2.60 15.26 -25.64
N THR A 217 -3.08 14.49 -24.67
CA THR A 217 -2.24 13.65 -23.81
C THR A 217 -2.54 12.18 -24.08
N TRP A 218 -1.54 11.47 -24.60
CA TRP A 218 -1.66 10.06 -25.00
C TRP A 218 -0.83 9.10 -24.14
N THR A 219 -0.30 9.60 -23.01
CA THR A 219 0.54 8.85 -22.09
C THR A 219 -0.17 7.60 -21.59
N ALA A 220 0.42 6.43 -21.86
CA ALA A 220 -0.05 5.13 -21.41
C ALA A 220 -1.54 4.82 -21.70
N VAL A 221 -2.14 5.40 -22.75
CA VAL A 221 -3.57 5.23 -23.07
C VAL A 221 -3.95 3.75 -23.24
N TRP A 222 -3.03 2.90 -23.69
CA TRP A 222 -3.23 1.46 -23.80
C TRP A 222 -3.70 0.82 -22.48
N VAL A 223 -3.28 1.35 -21.33
CA VAL A 223 -3.68 0.88 -20.00
C VAL A 223 -5.20 0.95 -19.82
N TYR A 224 -5.79 2.09 -20.16
CA TYR A 224 -7.23 2.34 -19.97
C TYR A 224 -8.10 1.73 -21.05
N PHE A 225 -7.50 1.28 -22.16
CA PHE A 225 -8.19 0.53 -23.20
C PHE A 225 -8.18 -0.98 -22.92
N THR A 226 -7.11 -1.49 -22.32
CA THR A 226 -6.92 -2.94 -22.11
C THR A 226 -7.27 -3.38 -20.69
N GLY A 227 -6.89 -2.61 -19.67
CA GLY A 227 -7.11 -2.94 -18.25
C GLY A 227 -8.58 -3.16 -17.90
N PRO A 228 -9.48 -2.21 -18.24
CA PRO A 228 -10.90 -2.38 -17.98
C PRO A 228 -11.52 -3.58 -18.69
N LEU A 229 -11.10 -3.86 -19.93
CA LEU A 229 -11.58 -5.03 -20.68
C LEU A 229 -11.16 -6.32 -19.99
N VAL A 230 -9.89 -6.46 -19.63
CA VAL A 230 -9.38 -7.64 -18.92
C VAL A 230 -10.12 -7.84 -17.60
N GLY A 231 -10.25 -6.78 -16.80
CA GLY A 231 -10.94 -6.86 -15.50
C GLY A 231 -12.41 -7.25 -15.62
N MET A 232 -13.19 -6.56 -16.46
CA MET A 232 -14.63 -6.83 -16.57
C MET A 232 -14.94 -8.18 -17.22
N LEU A 233 -14.14 -8.64 -18.19
CA LEU A 233 -14.30 -9.96 -18.79
C LEU A 233 -13.95 -11.07 -17.79
N ALA A 234 -12.85 -10.92 -17.04
CA ALA A 234 -12.51 -11.86 -15.97
C ALA A 234 -13.62 -11.94 -14.91
N ALA A 235 -14.26 -10.82 -14.57
CA ALA A 235 -15.39 -10.79 -13.64
C ALA A 235 -16.60 -11.57 -14.18
N ALA A 236 -16.87 -11.51 -15.49
CA ALA A 236 -17.92 -12.31 -16.11
C ALA A 236 -17.62 -13.81 -16.05
N ASP A 237 -16.37 -14.22 -16.29
CA ASP A 237 -15.99 -15.64 -16.19
C ASP A 237 -16.12 -16.13 -14.74
N VAL A 238 -15.65 -15.35 -13.75
CA VAL A 238 -15.83 -15.67 -12.32
C VAL A 238 -17.31 -15.73 -11.94
N TYR A 239 -18.14 -14.80 -12.43
CA TYR A 239 -19.58 -14.82 -12.19
C TYR A 239 -20.22 -16.12 -12.69
N LEU A 240 -19.88 -16.57 -13.90
CA LEU A 240 -20.40 -17.82 -14.48
C LEU A 240 -19.98 -19.05 -13.65
N LEU A 241 -18.74 -19.07 -13.16
CA LEU A 241 -18.23 -20.12 -12.28
C LEU A 241 -18.99 -20.15 -10.94
N LEU A 242 -19.16 -19.00 -10.29
CA LEU A 242 -19.84 -18.89 -8.98
C LEU A 242 -21.35 -19.16 -9.08
N ALA A 243 -21.97 -18.74 -10.18
CA ALA A 243 -23.39 -18.92 -10.41
C ALA A 243 -23.77 -20.36 -10.81
N ARG A 244 -22.81 -21.30 -10.83
CA ARG A 244 -22.97 -22.71 -11.26
C ARG A 244 -23.67 -22.82 -12.63
N GLY A 245 -23.28 -21.97 -13.58
CA GLY A 245 -23.84 -21.96 -14.94
C GLY A 245 -25.20 -21.26 -15.09
N ARG A 246 -25.69 -20.52 -14.09
CA ARG A 246 -26.86 -19.65 -14.28
C ARG A 246 -26.48 -18.44 -15.14
N GLU A 247 -27.26 -18.18 -16.18
CA GLU A 247 -27.05 -17.03 -17.05
C GLU A 247 -27.45 -15.71 -16.40
N ALA A 248 -26.78 -14.61 -16.78
CA ALA A 248 -27.24 -13.27 -16.49
C ALA A 248 -28.68 -13.06 -17.03
N VAL A 249 -29.55 -12.43 -16.26
CA VAL A 249 -30.96 -12.23 -16.59
C VAL A 249 -31.14 -11.07 -17.57
N CYS A 250 -30.43 -9.97 -17.38
CA CYS A 250 -30.56 -8.76 -18.21
C CYS A 250 -29.23 -8.00 -18.28
N ALA A 251 -29.04 -7.20 -19.35
CA ALA A 251 -27.90 -6.29 -19.47
C ALA A 251 -28.16 -4.91 -18.85
N LYS A 252 -29.41 -4.56 -18.51
CA LYS A 252 -29.71 -3.28 -17.86
C LYS A 252 -29.17 -3.26 -16.43
N LEU A 253 -28.46 -2.19 -16.06
CA LEU A 253 -28.05 -1.98 -14.66
C LEU A 253 -29.27 -1.85 -13.74
N HIS A 254 -30.35 -1.22 -14.21
CA HIS A 254 -31.63 -1.20 -13.50
C HIS A 254 -32.76 -1.59 -14.46
N HIS A 255 -33.33 -2.79 -14.26
CA HIS A 255 -34.45 -3.27 -15.05
C HIS A 255 -35.78 -2.84 -14.43
N ASP A 256 -36.56 -2.08 -15.19
CA ASP A 256 -37.94 -1.70 -14.85
C ASP A 256 -38.91 -2.38 -15.84
N PRO A 257 -39.85 -3.22 -15.36
CA PRO A 257 -40.84 -3.90 -16.19
C PRO A 257 -41.66 -2.96 -17.09
N GLY A 258 -41.85 -1.70 -16.67
CA GLY A 258 -42.58 -0.68 -17.44
C GLY A 258 -41.78 -0.08 -18.60
N THR A 259 -40.51 -0.46 -18.78
CA THR A 259 -39.61 0.16 -19.77
C THR A 259 -39.17 -0.83 -20.85
N ARG A 260 -39.22 -0.38 -22.11
CA ARG A 260 -38.75 -1.14 -23.28
C ARG A 260 -37.33 -1.67 -23.04
N CYS A 261 -37.11 -2.96 -23.27
CA CYS A 261 -35.81 -3.61 -23.19
C CYS A 261 -35.41 -4.17 -24.56
N ILE A 262 -34.26 -3.76 -25.09
CA ILE A 262 -33.75 -4.22 -26.40
C ILE A 262 -32.81 -5.44 -26.27
N PHE A 263 -32.45 -5.82 -25.04
CA PHE A 263 -31.51 -6.91 -24.76
C PHE A 263 -32.19 -8.27 -24.69
N ARG A 264 -31.39 -9.35 -24.71
CA ARG A 264 -31.88 -10.73 -24.50
C ARG A 264 -32.27 -10.93 -23.03
N CYS A 265 -33.44 -10.42 -22.67
CA CYS A 265 -33.92 -10.29 -21.30
C CYS A 265 -34.68 -11.54 -20.82
N GLY A 266 -34.22 -12.12 -19.71
CA GLY A 266 -34.85 -13.27 -19.05
C GLY A 266 -36.01 -12.92 -18.10
N HIS A 267 -36.30 -11.64 -17.85
CA HIS A 267 -37.42 -11.23 -16.98
C HIS A 267 -38.79 -11.51 -17.60
N ALA A 268 -38.90 -11.59 -18.94
CA ALA A 268 -40.15 -11.88 -19.63
C ALA A 268 -40.60 -13.35 -19.52
N ALA A 269 -39.72 -14.27 -19.11
CA ALA A 269 -39.96 -15.72 -19.08
C ALA A 269 -40.34 -16.30 -17.70
N ARG A 270 -40.39 -15.48 -16.64
CA ARG A 270 -40.84 -15.93 -15.31
C ARG A 270 -42.29 -15.51 -15.08
N PRO A 271 -43.24 -16.44 -14.85
CA PRO A 271 -44.60 -16.06 -14.44
C PRO A 271 -44.54 -15.28 -13.14
N ALA A 272 -45.35 -14.24 -13.01
CA ALA A 272 -45.50 -13.47 -11.79
C ALA A 272 -45.97 -14.40 -10.66
N ALA A 273 -45.04 -14.85 -9.81
CA ALA A 273 -45.39 -15.57 -8.61
C ALA A 273 -46.07 -14.58 -7.66
N SER A 274 -47.32 -14.90 -7.33
CA SER A 274 -48.19 -14.14 -6.44
C SER A 274 -47.54 -13.90 -5.08
N ALA A 275 -47.90 -12.78 -4.47
CA ALA A 275 -47.68 -12.51 -3.05
C ALA A 275 -48.06 -13.74 -2.21
N ALA A 276 -47.06 -14.44 -1.67
CA ALA A 276 -47.24 -15.53 -0.74
C ALA A 276 -46.28 -15.34 0.44
N THR A 277 -46.88 -15.44 1.61
CA THR A 277 -46.36 -15.26 2.97
C THR A 277 -45.00 -15.91 3.23
N VAL A 278 -44.09 -15.14 3.82
CA VAL A 278 -42.76 -15.60 4.25
C VAL A 278 -42.90 -16.38 5.56
N GLY A 279 -42.77 -17.71 5.50
CA GLY A 279 -42.42 -18.56 6.63
C GLY A 279 -40.93 -18.93 6.60
N PRO A 280 -40.27 -19.12 7.76
CA PRO A 280 -38.81 -19.29 7.80
C PRO A 280 -38.44 -20.76 7.57
N ARG A 281 -37.88 -21.08 6.40
CA ARG A 281 -37.02 -22.27 6.24
C ARG A 281 -35.80 -21.97 5.38
N ALA A 282 -34.67 -22.43 5.89
CA ALA A 282 -33.31 -22.15 5.50
C ALA A 282 -32.92 -22.70 4.11
N SER A 283 -32.19 -21.90 3.35
CA SER A 283 -30.94 -22.30 2.66
C SER A 283 -30.26 -21.05 2.10
N THR A 284 -29.46 -20.40 2.93
CA THR A 284 -28.64 -19.22 2.62
C THR A 284 -27.19 -19.66 2.48
N SER A 285 -26.77 -20.13 1.30
CA SER A 285 -25.36 -20.54 1.10
C SER A 285 -24.70 -20.04 -0.18
N VAL A 286 -25.36 -19.20 -0.99
CA VAL A 286 -24.74 -18.63 -2.20
C VAL A 286 -24.85 -17.10 -2.28
N VAL A 287 -25.82 -16.50 -1.58
CA VAL A 287 -25.99 -15.02 -1.58
C VAL A 287 -25.13 -14.35 -0.50
N GLY A 288 -24.80 -15.06 0.59
CA GLY A 288 -23.98 -14.52 1.69
C GLY A 288 -22.50 -14.30 1.34
N GLY A 289 -21.96 -15.04 0.37
CA GLY A 289 -20.57 -14.89 -0.07
C GLY A 289 -20.32 -13.66 -0.94
N LEU A 290 -21.38 -13.10 -1.56
CA LEU A 290 -21.22 -12.00 -2.51
C LEU A 290 -21.54 -10.62 -1.93
N TRP A 291 -22.23 -10.58 -0.79
CA TRP A 291 -22.20 -9.40 0.09
C TRP A 291 -20.78 -9.11 0.61
N LEU A 292 -19.95 -10.13 0.77
CA LEU A 292 -18.54 -9.96 1.13
C LEU A 292 -17.73 -9.31 0.01
N LEU A 293 -18.11 -9.48 -1.26
CA LEU A 293 -17.42 -8.86 -2.41
C LEU A 293 -17.91 -7.44 -2.71
N VAL A 294 -19.17 -7.11 -2.39
CA VAL A 294 -19.70 -5.73 -2.43
C VAL A 294 -19.16 -4.89 -1.26
N LEU A 295 -18.69 -5.51 -0.17
CA LEU A 295 -18.07 -4.85 0.99
C LEU A 295 -16.54 -5.00 1.08
N VAL A 296 -15.88 -5.66 0.12
CA VAL A 296 -14.40 -5.80 0.05
C VAL A 296 -13.76 -4.88 -0.99
N ALA A 297 -14.55 -4.14 -1.76
CA ALA A 297 -14.08 -2.89 -2.33
C ALA A 297 -14.90 -1.74 -1.75
N VAL A 298 -14.33 -1.20 -0.68
CA VAL A 298 -14.53 0.14 -0.15
C VAL A 298 -15.58 0.32 0.95
N ALA A 299 -15.03 0.66 2.13
CA ALA A 299 -15.43 1.68 3.10
C ALA A 299 -16.81 2.33 2.94
N THR A 300 -17.78 1.83 3.71
CA THR A 300 -18.92 2.63 4.18
C THR A 300 -18.49 3.58 5.29
N PRO A 301 -18.80 4.89 5.21
CA PRO A 301 -19.07 5.69 6.39
C PRO A 301 -20.55 5.48 6.75
N ALA A 302 -20.83 4.74 7.82
CA ALA A 302 -22.14 4.81 8.48
C ALA A 302 -21.92 5.47 9.84
N VAL A 303 -22.37 6.72 9.96
CA VAL A 303 -22.58 7.36 11.25
C VAL A 303 -23.78 6.65 11.91
N VAL A 304 -23.47 5.64 12.71
CA VAL A 304 -24.26 5.27 13.89
C VAL A 304 -23.47 5.80 15.08
N ALA A 305 -24.17 6.52 15.96
CA ALA A 305 -23.65 7.26 17.11
C ALA A 305 -22.34 6.70 17.69
N GLN A 306 -21.33 7.58 17.78
CA GLN A 306 -19.99 7.29 18.30
C GLN A 306 -20.02 6.42 19.56
N PRO A 307 -19.36 5.26 19.53
CA PRO A 307 -18.82 4.63 20.71
C PRO A 307 -17.30 4.53 20.53
N ALA A 308 -16.56 5.54 20.98
CA ALA A 308 -15.14 5.52 21.36
C ALA A 308 -14.04 4.88 20.44
N ALA A 309 -14.35 4.29 19.29
CA ALA A 309 -13.43 3.37 18.57
C ALA A 309 -12.64 4.01 17.41
N ASP A 310 -12.97 5.23 16.97
CA ASP A 310 -12.26 5.89 15.85
C ASP A 310 -10.90 6.49 16.26
N ARG A 311 -10.49 6.31 17.52
CA ARG A 311 -9.11 6.54 17.97
C ARG A 311 -8.19 5.36 17.63
N ASP A 312 -8.73 4.17 17.31
CA ASP A 312 -7.94 2.93 17.29
C ASP A 312 -7.26 2.59 15.95
N THR A 313 -7.64 3.23 14.83
CA THR A 313 -7.11 2.86 13.50
C THR A 313 -5.83 3.62 13.09
N GLU A 314 -5.64 4.86 13.57
CA GLU A 314 -4.36 5.57 13.50
C GLU A 314 -3.43 5.25 14.69
N SER A 315 -3.98 4.93 15.86
CA SER A 315 -3.17 4.67 17.06
C SER A 315 -2.22 3.49 16.88
N GLY A 316 -2.61 2.46 16.14
CA GLY A 316 -1.76 1.29 15.89
C GLY A 316 -0.60 1.48 14.91
N ARG A 317 -0.43 2.66 14.30
CA ARG A 317 0.71 2.94 13.39
C ARG A 317 1.95 3.33 14.18
N VAL A 318 3.11 2.92 13.67
CA VAL A 318 4.42 3.26 14.24
C VAL A 318 4.69 4.75 14.08
N GLN A 319 4.88 5.44 15.19
CA GLN A 319 5.23 6.86 15.22
C GLN A 319 6.73 7.06 15.36
N THR A 320 7.39 6.17 16.10
CA THR A 320 8.82 6.26 16.39
C THR A 320 9.48 4.89 16.20
N ILE A 321 10.64 4.88 15.54
CA ILE A 321 11.55 3.74 15.61
C ILE A 321 12.43 3.95 16.83
N GLY A 322 12.41 2.98 17.74
CA GLY A 322 13.14 3.02 19.01
C GLY A 322 14.51 2.36 18.91
N ALA A 323 14.93 1.73 20.01
CA ALA A 323 16.20 1.03 20.08
C ALA A 323 16.30 -0.16 19.13
N ILE A 324 17.50 -0.41 18.62
CA ILE A 324 17.84 -1.66 17.92
C ILE A 324 18.40 -2.64 18.96
N GLY A 325 17.72 -3.77 19.12
CA GLY A 325 18.07 -4.79 20.08
C GLY A 325 18.97 -5.88 19.49
N LEU A 326 19.97 -6.31 20.26
CA LEU A 326 20.92 -7.36 19.93
C LEU A 326 21.02 -8.37 21.06
N THR A 327 21.19 -9.64 20.71
CA THR A 327 21.46 -10.71 21.70
C THR A 327 22.95 -10.95 21.83
N VAL A 328 23.50 -10.73 23.02
CA VAL A 328 24.94 -10.83 23.28
C VAL A 328 25.26 -12.04 24.16
N SER A 329 26.46 -12.60 24.00
CA SER A 329 26.87 -13.77 24.79
C SER A 329 27.51 -13.42 26.13
N ASP A 330 28.04 -12.20 26.26
CA ASP A 330 28.70 -11.69 27.45
C ASP A 330 28.45 -10.18 27.56
N MET A 331 27.67 -9.76 28.55
CA MET A 331 27.28 -8.36 28.68
C MET A 331 28.46 -7.43 28.98
N GLU A 332 29.43 -7.86 29.80
CA GLU A 332 30.55 -6.99 30.17
C GLU A 332 31.46 -6.72 28.97
N ARG A 333 31.76 -7.75 28.18
CA ARG A 333 32.54 -7.62 26.94
C ARG A 333 31.83 -6.72 25.94
N SER A 334 30.52 -6.89 25.76
CA SER A 334 29.77 -6.11 24.78
C SER A 334 29.61 -4.66 25.23
N VAL A 335 29.30 -4.39 26.50
CA VAL A 335 29.25 -3.02 27.05
C VAL A 335 30.61 -2.34 26.93
N ALA A 336 31.71 -3.01 27.25
CA ALA A 336 33.06 -2.45 27.09
C ALA A 336 33.33 -2.10 25.62
N PHE A 337 32.97 -2.98 24.68
CA PHE A 337 33.11 -2.70 23.25
C PHE A 337 32.32 -1.46 22.81
N TYR A 338 31.01 -1.45 23.04
CA TYR A 338 30.17 -0.33 22.58
C TYR A 338 30.55 1.00 23.26
N ARG A 339 30.97 0.97 24.53
CA ARG A 339 31.43 2.16 25.26
C ARG A 339 32.81 2.63 24.81
N ASP A 340 33.81 1.77 24.89
CA ASP A 340 35.22 2.16 24.75
C ASP A 340 35.64 2.24 23.29
N VAL A 341 35.02 1.45 22.41
CA VAL A 341 35.37 1.41 20.98
C VAL A 341 34.43 2.30 20.16
N LEU A 342 33.14 2.37 20.48
CA LEU A 342 32.15 3.09 19.69
C LEU A 342 31.56 4.34 20.38
N GLY A 343 31.99 4.66 21.60
CA GLY A 343 31.60 5.88 22.30
C GLY A 343 30.17 5.88 22.85
N PHE A 344 29.52 4.72 22.96
CA PHE A 344 28.17 4.66 23.53
C PHE A 344 28.18 4.88 25.05
N GLU A 345 27.16 5.56 25.55
CA GLU A 345 26.92 5.76 26.97
C GLU A 345 25.91 4.73 27.49
N LYS A 346 26.24 4.05 28.59
CA LYS A 346 25.29 3.15 29.27
C LYS A 346 24.23 3.95 30.01
N THR A 347 22.96 3.79 29.63
CA THR A 347 21.84 4.53 30.24
C THR A 347 20.98 3.67 31.17
N SER A 348 20.98 2.34 31.01
CA SER A 348 20.31 1.43 31.94
C SER A 348 21.00 0.06 32.00
N ASP A 349 20.81 -0.67 33.10
CA ASP A 349 21.35 -2.01 33.31
C ASP A 349 20.45 -2.77 34.27
N VAL A 350 19.69 -3.73 33.76
CA VAL A 350 18.61 -4.39 34.51
C VAL A 350 18.60 -5.89 34.30
N ALA A 351 18.14 -6.63 35.30
CA ALA A 351 17.86 -8.06 35.18
C ALA A 351 16.35 -8.28 35.08
N VAL A 352 15.94 -9.15 34.14
CA VAL A 352 14.54 -9.48 33.87
C VAL A 352 14.34 -10.99 33.84
N GLY A 353 13.14 -11.43 34.23
CA GLY A 353 12.77 -12.83 34.23
C GLY A 353 11.37 -13.08 34.79
N GLY A 354 10.87 -14.28 34.56
CA GLY A 354 9.55 -14.71 35.01
C GLY A 354 8.43 -14.49 33.98
N PRO A 355 7.18 -14.84 34.36
CA PRO A 355 6.13 -15.15 33.37
C PRO A 355 5.76 -14.02 32.42
N ALA A 356 5.92 -12.75 32.82
CA ALA A 356 5.63 -11.61 31.96
C ALA A 356 6.63 -11.50 30.79
N TYR A 357 7.92 -11.67 31.09
CA TYR A 357 9.00 -11.63 30.10
C TYR A 357 9.02 -12.90 29.25
N GLU A 358 8.67 -14.05 29.82
CA GLU A 358 8.50 -15.29 29.06
C GLU A 358 7.38 -15.16 28.02
N ARG A 359 6.26 -14.52 28.37
CA ARG A 359 5.19 -14.21 27.41
C ARG A 359 5.62 -13.22 26.34
N LEU A 360 6.41 -12.20 26.70
CA LEU A 360 6.93 -11.20 25.76
C LEU A 360 7.85 -11.87 24.73
N THR A 361 8.73 -12.76 25.16
CA THR A 361 9.77 -13.34 24.32
C THR A 361 9.41 -14.69 23.69
N GLY A 362 8.37 -15.35 24.19
CA GLY A 362 8.05 -16.73 23.84
C GLY A 362 9.05 -17.75 24.41
N LEU A 363 9.95 -17.34 25.30
CA LEU A 363 11.01 -18.20 25.85
C LEU A 363 10.72 -18.57 27.30
N ALA A 364 10.38 -19.84 27.54
CA ALA A 364 10.05 -20.33 28.87
C ALA A 364 11.28 -20.36 29.81
N GLY A 365 11.06 -20.02 31.08
CA GLY A 365 12.08 -20.03 32.12
C GLY A 365 13.20 -19.00 31.95
N LEU A 366 12.95 -17.92 31.17
CA LEU A 366 14.02 -16.99 30.84
C LEU A 366 14.52 -16.20 32.07
N ARG A 367 15.82 -15.98 32.09
CA ARG A 367 16.51 -14.96 32.87
C ARG A 367 17.46 -14.22 31.94
N ALA A 368 17.34 -12.91 31.87
CA ALA A 368 18.18 -12.09 31.02
C ALA A 368 18.67 -10.83 31.74
N ARG A 369 19.83 -10.34 31.31
CA ARG A 369 20.32 -9.01 31.64
C ARG A 369 20.16 -8.14 30.40
N VAL A 370 19.57 -6.96 30.57
CA VAL A 370 19.30 -6.02 29.47
C VAL A 370 19.98 -4.70 29.79
N VAL A 371 20.76 -4.20 28.84
CA VAL A 371 21.50 -2.94 28.95
C VAL A 371 21.14 -2.02 27.80
N SER A 372 20.68 -0.81 28.09
CA SER A 372 20.45 0.22 27.09
C SER A 372 21.69 1.09 26.95
N MET A 373 22.12 1.31 25.71
CA MET A 373 23.30 2.10 25.35
C MET A 373 22.88 3.19 24.37
N ARG A 374 23.32 4.43 24.60
CA ARG A 374 22.97 5.61 23.79
C ARG A 374 24.18 6.13 23.01
N LEU A 375 23.99 6.45 21.73
CA LEU A 375 24.95 7.21 20.92
C LEU A 375 24.21 8.36 20.23
N GLY A 376 24.62 9.60 20.50
CA GLY A 376 23.84 10.77 20.13
C GLY A 376 22.45 10.73 20.77
N THR A 377 21.41 10.65 19.93
CA THR A 377 20.00 10.56 20.36
C THR A 377 19.41 9.15 20.25
N GLU A 378 20.12 8.25 19.58
CA GLU A 378 19.68 6.91 19.24
C GLU A 378 20.21 5.89 20.26
N HIS A 379 19.54 4.74 20.33
CA HIS A 379 19.82 3.72 21.32
C HIS A 379 19.97 2.35 20.68
N ILE A 380 20.82 1.53 21.28
CA ILE A 380 20.81 0.07 21.13
C ILE A 380 20.46 -0.57 22.46
N GLU A 381 19.91 -1.77 22.40
CA GLU A 381 19.61 -2.59 23.58
C GLU A 381 20.36 -3.91 23.48
N LEU A 382 21.23 -4.19 24.44
CA LEU A 382 21.96 -5.44 24.52
C LEU A 382 21.21 -6.38 25.47
N THR A 383 20.95 -7.61 25.05
CA THR A 383 20.31 -8.63 25.90
C THR A 383 21.22 -9.85 26.03
N GLU A 384 21.68 -10.15 27.24
CA GLU A 384 22.34 -11.41 27.57
C GLU A 384 21.33 -12.36 28.22
N PHE A 385 21.04 -13.49 27.59
CA PHE A 385 20.22 -14.54 28.19
C PHE A 385 21.10 -15.43 29.10
N LEU A 386 20.90 -15.29 30.41
CA LEU A 386 21.58 -16.11 31.42
C LEU A 386 21.03 -17.54 31.43
N ALA A 387 19.74 -17.71 31.16
CA ALA A 387 19.10 -19.01 30.95
C ALA A 387 17.78 -18.85 30.17
N PRO A 388 17.42 -19.80 29.28
CA PRO A 388 18.35 -20.69 28.59
C PRO A 388 19.24 -19.89 27.62
N ARG A 389 20.50 -20.33 27.47
CA ARG A 389 21.39 -19.78 26.42
C ARG A 389 20.96 -20.29 25.04
N GLY A 390 21.05 -19.44 24.02
CA GLY A 390 20.76 -19.84 22.64
C GLY A 390 21.99 -20.24 21.85
N ARG A 391 21.82 -20.37 20.53
CA ARG A 391 22.84 -20.83 19.60
C ARG A 391 23.85 -19.72 19.28
N PRO A 392 25.12 -20.07 19.04
CA PRO A 392 26.09 -19.11 18.52
C PRO A 392 25.72 -18.67 17.11
N ALA A 393 26.21 -17.49 16.69
CA ALA A 393 26.04 -17.05 15.32
C ALA A 393 26.88 -17.93 14.36
N PRO A 394 26.36 -18.28 13.17
CA PRO A 394 27.14 -19.02 12.17
C PRO A 394 28.41 -18.24 11.81
N ALA A 395 29.58 -18.88 11.99
CA ALA A 395 30.88 -18.23 11.80
C ALA A 395 31.12 -17.73 10.35
N ASP A 396 30.40 -18.32 9.40
CA ASP A 396 30.42 -18.05 7.97
C ASP A 396 29.25 -17.16 7.49
N SER A 397 28.54 -16.48 8.41
CA SER A 397 27.44 -15.56 8.08
C SER A 397 27.87 -14.48 7.10
N ARG A 398 27.11 -14.30 6.01
CA ARG A 398 27.39 -13.36 4.91
C ARG A 398 26.42 -12.20 4.91
N SER A 399 26.78 -11.11 4.24
CA SER A 399 25.95 -9.89 4.15
C SER A 399 24.66 -10.06 3.34
N ASN A 400 24.50 -11.16 2.61
CA ASN A 400 23.30 -11.48 1.85
C ASN A 400 22.48 -12.63 2.45
N ASP A 401 22.87 -13.20 3.60
CA ASP A 401 22.05 -14.19 4.30
C ASP A 401 20.76 -13.52 4.82
N ALA A 402 19.64 -14.25 4.84
CA ALA A 402 18.33 -13.66 5.15
C ALA A 402 18.18 -13.19 6.61
N TRP A 403 19.05 -13.63 7.53
CA TRP A 403 19.11 -13.11 8.90
C TRP A 403 20.05 -11.90 9.05
N PHE A 404 20.66 -11.42 7.96
CA PHE A 404 21.55 -10.28 8.03
C PHE A 404 20.76 -9.02 8.40
N GLN A 405 21.18 -8.42 9.52
CA GLN A 405 20.80 -7.09 9.96
C GLN A 405 22.05 -6.37 10.44
N HIS A 406 22.13 -5.05 10.19
CA HIS A 406 23.19 -4.21 10.75
C HIS A 406 22.66 -2.85 11.19
N VAL A 407 23.52 -2.11 11.89
CA VAL A 407 23.29 -0.72 12.31
C VAL A 407 24.33 0.18 11.64
N ALA A 408 23.85 1.26 11.02
CA ALA A 408 24.68 2.26 10.36
C ALA A 408 24.96 3.43 11.31
N ILE A 409 26.20 3.51 11.77
CA ILE A 409 26.72 4.52 12.69
C ILE A 409 27.36 5.64 11.88
N ILE A 410 26.88 6.86 12.07
CA ILE A 410 27.44 8.01 11.36
C ILE A 410 28.76 8.43 12.01
N THR A 411 29.76 8.67 11.16
CA THR A 411 31.06 9.21 11.54
C THR A 411 31.30 10.56 10.88
N ASN A 412 32.04 11.43 11.56
CA ASN A 412 32.44 12.74 11.02
C ASN A 412 33.57 12.62 9.98
N ASP A 413 34.43 11.61 10.11
CA ASP A 413 35.55 11.29 9.23
C ASP A 413 35.75 9.77 9.21
N ILE A 414 35.38 9.14 8.09
CA ILE A 414 35.44 7.68 7.98
C ILE A 414 36.86 7.14 8.01
N GLU A 415 37.86 7.92 7.60
CA GLU A 415 39.25 7.47 7.61
C GLU A 415 39.76 7.44 9.05
N GLN A 416 39.45 8.47 9.85
CA GLN A 416 39.73 8.47 11.28
C GLN A 416 38.98 7.34 12.00
N GLY A 417 37.68 7.18 11.71
CA GLY A 417 36.87 6.10 12.25
C GLY A 417 37.42 4.71 11.91
N TYR A 418 37.82 4.50 10.65
CA TYR A 418 38.44 3.24 10.21
C TYR A 418 39.76 2.96 10.94
N LEU A 419 40.66 3.94 11.05
CA LEU A 419 41.92 3.79 11.76
C LEU A 419 41.71 3.50 13.25
N TRP A 420 40.71 4.15 13.87
CA TRP A 420 40.32 3.90 15.25
C TRP A 420 39.84 2.45 15.45
N LEU A 421 38.93 1.97 14.60
CA LEU A 421 38.43 0.60 14.62
C LEU A 421 39.54 -0.44 14.38
N ARG A 422 40.46 -0.15 13.45
CA ARG A 422 41.65 -0.98 13.20
C ARG A 422 42.55 -1.11 14.41
N ARG A 423 42.80 -0.01 15.14
CA ARG A 423 43.60 -0.03 16.38
C ARG A 423 42.97 -0.88 17.49
N HIS A 424 41.64 -0.96 17.51
CA HIS A 424 40.88 -1.81 18.42
C HIS A 424 40.66 -3.24 17.91
N ASN A 425 41.32 -3.62 16.79
CA ASN A 425 41.31 -4.98 16.24
C ASN A 425 39.91 -5.53 15.95
N VAL A 426 38.98 -4.69 15.49
CA VAL A 426 37.65 -5.17 15.09
C VAL A 426 37.74 -6.16 13.93
N ARG A 427 36.86 -7.15 13.90
CA ARG A 427 36.78 -8.09 12.77
C ARG A 427 36.16 -7.38 11.57
N GLN A 428 36.95 -7.16 10.54
CA GLN A 428 36.51 -6.47 9.33
C GLN A 428 35.64 -7.40 8.48
N VAL A 429 34.67 -6.81 7.78
CA VAL A 429 33.92 -7.46 6.70
C VAL A 429 34.38 -6.87 5.37
N SER A 430 34.32 -5.54 5.25
CA SER A 430 34.85 -4.87 4.07
C SER A 430 36.38 -4.87 4.05
N ALA A 431 36.97 -4.80 2.85
CA ALA A 431 38.43 -4.67 2.69
C ALA A 431 38.99 -3.34 3.27
N GLY A 432 38.14 -2.34 3.44
CA GLY A 432 38.41 -0.99 3.94
C GLY A 432 37.24 -0.07 3.60
N PRO A 433 37.30 1.24 3.92
CA PRO A 433 36.26 2.20 3.54
C PRO A 433 36.01 2.20 2.03
N GLN A 434 34.74 2.11 1.62
CA GLN A 434 34.33 2.15 0.23
C GLN A 434 33.54 3.43 -0.02
N ARG A 435 34.00 4.26 -0.99
CA ARG A 435 33.22 5.41 -1.49
C ARG A 435 32.32 4.93 -2.62
N LEU A 436 31.01 5.05 -2.43
CA LEU A 436 30.04 4.69 -3.45
C LEU A 436 30.14 5.63 -4.67
N PRO A 437 30.00 5.10 -5.89
CA PRO A 437 30.33 5.83 -7.11
C PRO A 437 29.30 6.90 -7.47
N ASP A 438 29.75 8.01 -8.05
CA ASP A 438 28.94 9.21 -8.33
C ASP A 438 27.84 9.00 -9.38
N TRP A 439 27.92 7.93 -10.18
CA TRP A 439 26.83 7.58 -11.11
C TRP A 439 25.53 7.21 -10.37
N ASN A 440 25.61 6.84 -9.08
CA ASN A 440 24.45 6.54 -8.27
C ASN A 440 23.89 7.85 -7.69
N PRO A 441 22.74 8.36 -8.17
CA PRO A 441 22.22 9.65 -7.72
C PRO A 441 21.90 9.66 -6.22
N SER A 442 21.39 8.54 -5.69
CA SER A 442 20.99 8.42 -4.29
C SER A 442 22.17 8.17 -3.37
N ALA A 443 23.14 7.33 -3.78
CA ALA A 443 24.21 6.86 -2.88
C ALA A 443 25.63 7.36 -3.21
N GLY A 444 25.85 7.95 -4.39
CA GLY A 444 27.15 8.44 -4.83
C GLY A 444 27.77 9.42 -3.83
N GLY A 445 29.06 9.24 -3.56
CA GLY A 445 29.82 10.03 -2.60
C GLY A 445 29.74 9.58 -1.15
N ILE A 446 28.74 8.76 -0.78
CA ILE A 446 28.67 8.16 0.56
C ILE A 446 29.86 7.22 0.74
N LYS A 447 30.53 7.29 1.89
CA LYS A 447 31.55 6.31 2.26
C LYS A 447 31.01 5.39 3.34
N ALA A 448 31.33 4.11 3.24
CA ALA A 448 30.85 3.09 4.16
C ALA A 448 31.92 2.03 4.47
N PHE A 449 31.85 1.42 5.66
CA PHE A 449 32.74 0.33 6.07
C PHE A 449 32.02 -0.64 7.01
N TYR A 450 31.99 -1.93 6.64
CA TYR A 450 31.41 -3.00 7.46
C TYR A 450 32.46 -3.70 8.33
N PHE A 451 32.08 -3.95 9.57
CA PHE A 451 32.85 -4.68 10.57
C PHE A 451 31.91 -5.46 11.49
N ARG A 452 32.47 -6.14 12.49
CA ARG A 452 31.71 -6.93 13.47
C ARG A 452 32.07 -6.57 14.89
N ASP A 453 31.06 -6.66 15.75
CA ASP A 453 31.22 -6.61 17.20
C ASP A 453 31.79 -7.93 17.76
N PRO A 454 32.04 -8.05 19.08
CA PRO A 454 32.61 -9.24 19.69
C PRO A 454 31.79 -10.53 19.53
N ASP A 455 30.47 -10.43 19.34
CA ASP A 455 29.57 -11.56 19.11
C ASP A 455 29.37 -11.87 17.62
N GLY A 456 29.96 -11.06 16.73
CA GLY A 456 29.90 -11.24 15.29
C GLY A 456 28.77 -10.48 14.61
N HIS A 457 28.03 -9.63 15.34
CA HIS A 457 26.97 -8.80 14.80
C HIS A 457 27.54 -7.82 13.75
N PRO A 458 26.95 -7.75 12.55
CA PRO A 458 27.38 -6.77 11.55
C PRO A 458 27.09 -5.34 11.98
N LEU A 459 28.07 -4.47 11.82
CA LEU A 459 27.99 -3.02 12.05
C LEU A 459 28.56 -2.27 10.84
N GLU A 460 28.05 -1.07 10.59
CA GLU A 460 28.54 -0.17 9.56
C GLU A 460 28.94 1.17 10.18
N ILE A 461 30.05 1.75 9.74
CA ILE A 461 30.26 3.20 9.85
C ILE A 461 30.05 3.86 8.48
N LEU A 462 29.43 5.04 8.49
CA LEU A 462 29.00 5.75 7.29
C LEU A 462 29.29 7.25 7.39
N GLU A 463 29.83 7.83 6.33
CA GLU A 463 30.05 9.27 6.18
C GLU A 463 29.25 9.78 4.96
N PHE A 464 28.39 10.77 5.18
CA PHE A 464 27.63 11.40 4.10
C PHE A 464 28.43 12.53 3.44
N PRO A 465 28.38 12.70 2.11
CA PRO A 465 28.87 13.90 1.47
C PRO A 465 27.99 15.12 1.83
N PRO A 466 28.48 16.35 1.64
CA PRO A 466 27.79 17.58 2.10
C PRO A 466 26.36 17.77 1.59
N ASP A 467 26.01 17.18 0.45
CA ASP A 467 24.70 17.27 -0.20
C ASP A 467 23.71 16.17 0.25
N LYS A 468 24.11 15.22 1.10
CA LYS A 468 23.31 14.06 1.50
C LYS A 468 23.23 13.88 3.01
N GLY A 469 22.28 13.06 3.46
CA GLY A 469 22.07 12.81 4.89
C GLY A 469 21.36 13.97 5.61
N ALA A 470 21.02 13.76 6.87
CA ALA A 470 20.37 14.78 7.69
C ALA A 470 21.35 15.91 8.03
N ALA A 471 20.88 17.16 8.05
CA ALA A 471 21.70 18.33 8.38
C ALA A 471 22.43 18.25 9.74
N ARG A 472 21.93 17.44 10.67
CA ARG A 472 22.59 17.20 11.97
C ARG A 472 23.93 16.44 11.85
N TRP A 473 24.11 15.64 10.80
CA TRP A 473 25.32 14.85 10.55
C TRP A 473 26.50 15.71 10.09
N HIS A 474 26.24 16.90 9.57
CA HIS A 474 27.25 17.83 9.07
C HIS A 474 27.64 18.90 10.09
N ARG A 475 27.14 18.81 11.32
CA ARG A 475 27.52 19.75 12.37
C ARG A 475 28.94 19.40 12.85
N PRO A 476 29.82 20.39 13.02
CA PRO A 476 31.14 20.15 13.60
C PRO A 476 31.02 19.42 14.94
N SER A 477 31.82 18.37 15.10
CA SER A 477 31.88 17.54 16.30
C SER A 477 33.30 17.02 16.48
N ASP A 478 33.75 16.98 17.73
CA ASP A 478 35.01 16.33 18.11
C ASP A 478 34.85 14.80 18.26
N ASP A 479 33.60 14.31 18.33
CA ASP A 479 33.29 12.89 18.41
C ASP A 479 33.48 12.20 17.07
N ILE A 480 34.16 11.03 17.08
CA ILE A 480 34.35 10.19 15.88
C ILE A 480 33.02 9.58 15.42
N PHE A 481 32.17 9.15 16.37
CA PHE A 481 30.88 8.52 16.11
C PHE A 481 29.75 9.40 16.63
N LEU A 482 28.81 9.75 15.77
CA LEU A 482 27.84 10.82 16.03
C LEU A 482 26.46 10.30 16.47
N GLY A 483 26.06 9.14 15.97
CA GLY A 483 24.73 8.59 16.17
C GLY A 483 24.40 7.49 15.17
N ILE A 484 23.17 6.99 15.23
CA ILE A 484 22.68 5.93 14.34
C ILE A 484 21.76 6.56 13.29
N ASP A 485 22.01 6.31 12.00
CA ASP A 485 21.12 6.78 10.95
C ASP A 485 19.98 5.81 10.66
N HIS A 486 20.31 4.52 10.56
CA HIS A 486 19.36 3.47 10.25
C HIS A 486 19.84 2.08 10.70
N THR A 487 18.91 1.12 10.66
CA THR A 487 19.21 -0.31 10.65
C THR A 487 18.78 -0.90 9.32
N ALA A 488 19.59 -1.75 8.72
CA ALA A 488 19.26 -2.37 7.44
C ALA A 488 19.06 -3.88 7.58
N ILE A 489 18.08 -4.43 6.88
CA ILE A 489 17.70 -5.84 6.91
C ILE A 489 17.69 -6.41 5.48
N VAL A 490 18.16 -7.66 5.32
CA VAL A 490 18.04 -8.37 4.04
C VAL A 490 16.62 -8.85 3.84
N VAL A 491 16.03 -8.54 2.69
CA VAL A 491 14.69 -8.99 2.31
C VAL A 491 14.73 -9.76 1.00
N THR A 492 13.82 -10.72 0.85
CA THR A 492 13.70 -11.51 -0.38
C THR A 492 12.97 -10.77 -1.49
N ASP A 493 12.05 -9.87 -1.14
CA ASP A 493 11.25 -9.09 -2.09
C ASP A 493 10.86 -7.74 -1.45
N THR A 494 11.38 -6.63 -1.99
CA THR A 494 11.14 -5.29 -1.44
C THR A 494 9.65 -4.97 -1.34
N GLU A 495 8.83 -5.34 -2.35
CA GLU A 495 7.40 -5.00 -2.36
C GLU A 495 6.62 -5.76 -1.27
N SER A 496 7.00 -6.99 -0.96
CA SER A 496 6.43 -7.77 0.14
C SER A 496 6.73 -7.17 1.49
N SER A 497 7.98 -6.75 1.72
CA SER A 497 8.37 -6.06 2.94
C SER A 497 7.74 -4.65 3.00
N LEU A 498 7.57 -3.95 1.88
CA LEU A 498 6.84 -2.66 1.84
C LEU A 498 5.37 -2.82 2.24
N ARG A 499 4.67 -3.88 1.80
CA ARG A 499 3.31 -4.16 2.30
C ARG A 499 3.27 -4.27 3.81
N PHE A 500 4.30 -4.86 4.41
CA PHE A 500 4.39 -4.97 5.86
C PHE A 500 4.78 -3.65 6.53
N TYR A 501 5.94 -3.08 6.20
CA TYR A 501 6.47 -1.89 6.89
C TYR A 501 5.70 -0.60 6.54
N ARG A 502 5.36 -0.38 5.26
CA ARG A 502 4.63 0.83 4.83
C ARG A 502 3.15 0.70 5.10
N ASP A 503 2.51 -0.39 4.69
CA ASP A 503 1.03 -0.45 4.69
C ASP A 503 0.47 -0.92 6.05
N VAL A 504 1.11 -1.90 6.69
CA VAL A 504 0.68 -2.39 8.02
C VAL A 504 1.20 -1.48 9.14
N LEU A 505 2.51 -1.25 9.20
CA LEU A 505 3.14 -0.49 10.28
C LEU A 505 3.09 1.03 10.08
N GLY A 506 2.89 1.54 8.85
CA GLY A 506 2.73 2.97 8.58
C GLY A 506 4.04 3.74 8.36
N LEU A 507 5.15 3.06 8.11
CA LEU A 507 6.43 3.70 7.78
C LEU A 507 6.39 4.36 6.39
N ARG A 508 7.17 5.41 6.18
CA ARG A 508 7.23 6.14 4.90
C ARG A 508 8.50 5.81 4.15
N VAL A 509 8.38 5.52 2.86
CA VAL A 509 9.54 5.40 1.97
C VAL A 509 10.12 6.80 1.74
N VAL A 510 11.42 6.96 1.99
CA VAL A 510 12.12 8.25 1.87
C VAL A 510 13.31 8.22 0.90
N GLY A 511 13.72 7.03 0.47
CA GLY A 511 14.83 6.87 -0.46
C GLY A 511 14.79 5.51 -1.13
N GLN A 512 15.25 5.47 -2.38
CA GLN A 512 15.48 4.24 -3.13
C GLN A 512 16.75 4.37 -3.95
N SER A 513 17.52 3.29 -4.03
CA SER A 513 18.70 3.21 -4.87
C SER A 513 18.92 1.79 -5.37
N GLU A 514 19.71 1.69 -6.42
CA GLU A 514 20.27 0.42 -6.85
C GLU A 514 21.80 0.55 -6.83
N ASN A 515 22.45 -0.29 -6.03
CA ASN A 515 23.89 -0.22 -5.81
C ASN A 515 24.55 -1.48 -6.38
N TRP A 516 25.60 -1.30 -7.17
CA TRP A 516 26.36 -2.39 -7.78
C TRP A 516 27.78 -1.94 -8.14
N GLY A 517 28.62 -2.89 -8.56
CA GLY A 517 30.01 -2.63 -8.94
C GLY A 517 31.00 -2.95 -7.85
N ALA A 518 32.28 -2.77 -8.15
CA ALA A 518 33.37 -3.30 -7.34
C ALA A 518 33.41 -2.72 -5.91
N GLU A 519 33.00 -1.46 -5.75
CA GLU A 519 32.87 -0.79 -4.44
C GLU A 519 31.80 -1.48 -3.58
N GLN A 520 30.65 -1.81 -4.16
CA GLN A 520 29.57 -2.50 -3.45
C GLN A 520 29.97 -3.94 -3.10
N GLU A 521 30.63 -4.64 -4.01
CA GLU A 521 31.16 -5.99 -3.78
C GLU A 521 32.13 -6.03 -2.60
N ARG A 522 33.08 -5.09 -2.56
CA ARG A 522 34.06 -4.96 -1.47
C ARG A 522 33.42 -4.48 -0.17
N LEU A 523 32.34 -3.69 -0.22
CA LEU A 523 31.61 -3.24 0.96
C LEU A 523 30.92 -4.43 1.64
N ASN A 524 30.20 -5.24 0.89
CA ASN A 524 29.44 -6.37 1.45
C ASN A 524 30.26 -7.66 1.60
N ASP A 525 31.46 -7.74 1.02
CA ASP A 525 32.21 -9.00 0.86
C ASP A 525 31.36 -10.08 0.15
N VAL A 526 30.69 -9.66 -0.92
CA VAL A 526 29.83 -10.52 -1.75
C VAL A 526 30.17 -10.26 -3.22
N ALA A 527 30.75 -11.26 -3.87
CA ALA A 527 31.13 -11.17 -5.29
C ALA A 527 29.89 -10.95 -6.18
N GLY A 528 29.98 -9.98 -7.09
CA GLY A 528 28.88 -9.60 -7.99
C GLY A 528 27.67 -8.94 -7.31
N ALA A 529 27.82 -8.44 -6.09
CA ALA A 529 26.77 -7.76 -5.33
C ALA A 529 26.10 -6.63 -6.14
N ARG A 530 24.80 -6.81 -6.34
CA ARG A 530 23.86 -5.81 -6.86
C ARG A 530 22.62 -5.81 -5.98
N LEU A 531 22.33 -4.70 -5.35
CA LEU A 531 21.26 -4.56 -4.38
C LEU A 531 20.29 -3.48 -4.80
N ARG A 532 19.00 -3.71 -4.56
CA ARG A 532 18.01 -2.64 -4.42
C ARG A 532 17.93 -2.28 -2.94
N ILE A 533 18.09 -1.00 -2.65
CA ILE A 533 18.00 -0.45 -1.29
C ILE A 533 16.76 0.43 -1.23
N THR A 534 15.92 0.22 -0.23
CA THR A 534 14.75 1.08 0.03
C THR A 534 14.74 1.52 1.48
N THR A 535 14.85 2.84 1.69
CA THR A 535 14.92 3.46 3.01
C THR A 535 13.51 3.87 3.47
N LEU A 536 13.14 3.44 4.68
CA LEU A 536 11.91 3.79 5.36
C LEU A 536 12.17 4.57 6.64
N ARG A 537 11.26 5.49 6.99
CA ARG A 537 11.31 6.24 8.25
C ARG A 537 9.93 6.39 8.89
N ALA A 538 9.91 6.43 10.22
CA ALA A 538 8.75 6.87 11.00
C ALA A 538 8.72 8.41 11.12
N ALA A 539 7.96 8.95 12.06
CA ALA A 539 7.99 10.39 12.35
C ALA A 539 9.28 10.80 13.07
N SER A 540 9.84 9.91 13.89
CA SER A 540 11.12 10.10 14.58
C SER A 540 11.89 8.80 14.79
N GLY A 541 13.16 8.89 15.15
CA GLY A 541 14.08 7.76 15.31
C GLY A 541 14.91 7.45 14.06
N PRO A 542 15.74 6.39 14.12
CA PRO A 542 16.53 5.94 12.98
C PRO A 542 15.64 5.39 11.86
N GLY A 543 16.21 5.24 10.66
CA GLY A 543 15.53 4.59 9.53
C GLY A 543 15.56 3.07 9.60
N VAL A 544 14.77 2.44 8.73
CA VAL A 544 14.88 1.02 8.38
C VAL A 544 15.18 0.93 6.89
N GLU A 545 16.26 0.25 6.51
CA GLU A 545 16.59 -0.01 5.12
C GLU A 545 16.31 -1.46 4.74
N LEU A 546 15.66 -1.64 3.59
CA LEU A 546 15.43 -2.95 3.00
C LEU A 546 16.52 -3.20 1.96
N LEU A 547 17.25 -4.30 2.12
CA LEU A 547 18.33 -4.73 1.24
C LEU A 547 17.89 -5.96 0.44
N GLU A 548 17.37 -5.74 -0.77
CA GLU A 548 17.04 -6.81 -1.71
C GLU A 548 18.25 -7.08 -2.62
N TYR A 549 18.94 -8.20 -2.41
CA TYR A 549 20.02 -8.63 -3.29
C TYR A 549 19.45 -9.16 -4.62
N LEU A 550 19.72 -8.43 -5.70
CA LEU A 550 19.34 -8.82 -7.06
C LEU A 550 20.35 -9.82 -7.65
N LEU A 551 21.64 -9.63 -7.36
CA LEU A 551 22.74 -10.54 -7.72
C LEU A 551 23.82 -10.57 -6.62
N PRO A 552 24.40 -11.75 -6.31
CA PRO A 552 23.67 -13.01 -6.34
C PRO A 552 22.37 -12.85 -5.53
N ARG A 553 21.29 -13.50 -5.94
CA ARG A 553 20.05 -13.51 -5.13
C ARG A 553 20.35 -14.02 -3.71
N THR A 554 19.46 -13.67 -2.78
CA THR A 554 19.57 -13.94 -1.33
C THR A 554 20.34 -15.21 -1.00
N GLY A 555 21.22 -15.09 0.00
CA GLY A 555 22.06 -16.15 0.52
C GLY A 555 21.25 -17.24 1.21
N ARG A 556 21.67 -17.66 2.40
CA ARG A 556 20.96 -18.73 3.11
C ARG A 556 19.63 -18.21 3.69
N PRO A 557 18.55 -19.01 3.65
CA PRO A 557 17.29 -18.66 4.31
C PRO A 557 17.49 -18.62 5.82
N ALA A 558 16.73 -17.75 6.50
CA ALA A 558 16.76 -17.67 7.96
C ALA A 558 16.22 -18.98 8.57
N PRO A 559 16.81 -19.47 9.67
CA PRO A 559 16.27 -20.62 10.39
C PRO A 559 14.83 -20.35 10.85
N THR A 560 13.91 -21.26 10.55
CA THR A 560 12.49 -21.11 10.93
C THR A 560 12.26 -21.19 12.43
N ASP A 561 13.23 -21.75 13.17
CA ASP A 561 13.23 -21.93 14.62
C ASP A 561 14.09 -20.89 15.36
N LEU A 562 14.48 -19.80 14.70
CA LEU A 562 15.30 -18.75 15.31
C LEU A 562 14.63 -18.25 16.59
N ALA A 563 15.33 -18.36 17.72
CA ALA A 563 14.84 -17.99 19.03
C ALA A 563 15.42 -16.63 19.45
N VAL A 564 14.77 -15.95 20.39
CA VAL A 564 15.23 -14.63 20.85
C VAL A 564 16.60 -14.66 21.54
N ASN A 565 17.04 -15.83 21.99
CA ASN A 565 18.29 -16.03 22.71
C ASN A 565 19.45 -16.49 21.82
N ASP A 566 19.22 -16.68 20.51
CA ASP A 566 20.28 -16.95 19.54
C ASP A 566 21.09 -15.68 19.27
N LEU A 567 22.41 -15.78 19.09
CA LEU A 567 23.27 -14.61 18.82
C LEU A 567 23.03 -13.96 17.44
N VAL A 568 22.26 -14.59 16.56
CA VAL A 568 21.78 -13.95 15.32
C VAL A 568 20.50 -13.16 15.51
N HIS A 569 19.90 -13.18 16.71
CA HIS A 569 18.66 -12.49 16.98
C HIS A 569 18.89 -10.98 17.14
N TRP A 570 18.25 -10.27 16.22
CA TRP A 570 18.03 -8.83 16.29
C TRP A 570 16.56 -8.55 16.48
N HIS A 571 16.25 -7.38 17.03
CA HIS A 571 14.92 -6.81 16.85
C HIS A 571 14.96 -5.29 16.70
N THR A 572 14.06 -4.75 15.88
CA THR A 572 13.88 -3.30 15.79
C THR A 572 12.66 -2.89 16.62
N THR A 573 12.85 -1.95 17.56
CA THR A 573 11.74 -1.47 18.40
C THR A 573 10.84 -0.53 17.60
N MET A 574 9.55 -0.84 17.55
CA MET A 574 8.50 -0.10 16.87
C MET A 574 7.56 0.47 17.92
N ILE A 575 7.45 1.81 17.98
CA ILE A 575 6.65 2.50 19.00
C ILE A 575 5.42 3.11 18.34
N PRO A 576 4.25 2.45 18.42
CA PRO A 576 2.99 3.00 17.94
C PRO A 576 2.36 3.96 18.95
N GLY A 577 1.28 4.62 18.54
CA GLY A 577 0.41 5.36 19.49
C GLY A 577 -0.35 4.44 20.45
N ASP A 578 -0.63 3.20 20.03
CA ASP A 578 -1.32 2.15 20.80
C ASP A 578 -0.82 0.75 20.39
N VAL A 579 -0.32 0.01 21.38
CA VAL A 579 0.23 -1.34 21.22
C VAL A 579 -0.85 -2.37 20.89
N ALA A 580 -2.02 -2.30 21.50
CA ALA A 580 -3.11 -3.26 21.27
C ALA A 580 -3.70 -3.09 19.87
N ALA A 581 -3.83 -1.84 19.41
CA ALA A 581 -4.20 -1.53 18.04
C ALA A 581 -3.14 -2.06 17.05
N ALA A 582 -1.85 -1.85 17.32
CA ALA A 582 -0.77 -2.39 16.49
C ALA A 582 -0.76 -3.93 16.44
N ALA A 583 -1.03 -4.60 17.56
CA ALA A 583 -1.18 -6.06 17.60
C ALA A 583 -2.35 -6.53 16.72
N THR A 584 -3.47 -5.83 16.77
CA THR A 584 -4.65 -6.13 15.93
C THR A 584 -4.34 -5.96 14.45
N ARG A 585 -3.61 -4.89 14.08
CA ARG A 585 -3.15 -4.66 12.70
C ARG A 585 -2.24 -5.80 12.20
N LEU A 586 -1.25 -6.18 13.00
CA LEU A 586 -0.31 -7.25 12.64
C LEU A 586 -1.01 -8.61 12.55
N ARG A 587 -1.97 -8.92 13.43
CA ARG A 587 -2.81 -10.13 13.30
C ARG A 587 -3.67 -10.11 12.04
N GLY A 588 -4.28 -8.97 11.71
CA GLY A 588 -5.05 -8.80 10.47
C GLY A 588 -4.20 -9.00 9.21
N ALA A 589 -2.93 -8.60 9.27
CA ALA A 589 -1.94 -8.84 8.23
C ALA A 589 -1.32 -10.26 8.25
N ARG A 590 -1.75 -11.12 9.18
CA ARG A 590 -1.21 -12.48 9.38
C ARG A 590 0.29 -12.51 9.65
N ALA A 591 0.82 -11.49 10.32
CA ALA A 591 2.20 -11.49 10.79
C ALA A 591 2.43 -12.66 11.75
N ALA A 592 3.64 -13.23 11.74
CA ALA A 592 4.01 -14.27 12.70
C ALA A 592 4.33 -13.62 14.05
N PHE A 593 3.68 -14.06 15.12
CA PHE A 593 3.95 -13.57 16.47
C PHE A 593 4.94 -14.51 17.17
N VAL A 594 5.94 -13.93 17.84
CA VAL A 594 6.83 -14.66 18.75
C VAL A 594 6.19 -14.74 20.13
N SER A 595 5.62 -13.62 20.60
CA SER A 595 4.83 -13.60 21.83
C SER A 595 3.50 -14.32 21.64
N SER A 596 2.94 -14.87 22.71
CA SER A 596 1.56 -15.39 22.69
C SER A 596 0.49 -14.29 22.55
N GLY A 597 0.88 -13.02 22.72
CA GLY A 597 0.02 -11.84 22.62
C GLY A 597 0.72 -10.60 23.18
N VAL A 598 -0.06 -9.55 23.49
CA VAL A 598 0.47 -8.36 24.18
C VAL A 598 0.81 -8.73 25.62
N ALA A 599 2.10 -8.71 25.97
CA ALA A 599 2.58 -8.92 27.31
C ALA A 599 2.53 -7.61 28.11
N VAL A 600 2.04 -7.69 29.35
CA VAL A 600 2.04 -6.58 30.31
C VAL A 600 3.22 -6.76 31.26
N LEU A 601 4.06 -5.74 31.37
CA LEU A 601 5.23 -5.68 32.25
C LEU A 601 4.91 -4.76 33.45
N PRO A 602 4.50 -5.32 34.60
CA PRO A 602 4.01 -4.52 35.73
C PRO A 602 5.11 -3.68 36.41
N ASP A 603 6.36 -4.15 36.37
CA ASP A 603 7.52 -3.47 36.94
C ASP A 603 8.06 -2.34 36.04
N ARG A 604 7.72 -2.37 34.74
CA ARG A 604 8.25 -1.47 33.71
C ARG A 604 9.78 -1.41 33.68
N THR A 605 10.45 -2.50 34.08
CA THR A 605 11.91 -2.53 34.22
C THR A 605 12.63 -2.26 32.90
N LEU A 606 12.03 -2.65 31.76
CA LEU A 606 12.52 -2.35 30.41
C LEU A 606 12.11 -0.97 29.87
N GLY A 607 11.52 -0.11 30.71
CA GLY A 607 11.10 1.23 30.29
C GLY A 607 9.77 1.30 29.53
N PHE A 608 9.00 0.20 29.48
CA PHE A 608 7.64 0.19 28.92
C PHE A 608 6.72 -0.75 29.70
N GLY A 609 5.42 -0.42 29.76
CA GLY A 609 4.42 -1.23 30.47
C GLY A 609 3.75 -2.34 29.66
N ALA A 610 3.77 -2.27 28.32
CA ALA A 610 3.16 -3.28 27.46
C ALA A 610 3.87 -3.41 26.11
N GLY A 611 3.98 -4.63 25.60
CA GLY A 611 4.60 -4.90 24.30
C GLY A 611 4.49 -6.35 23.84
N PHE A 612 4.91 -6.61 22.61
CA PHE A 612 5.02 -7.95 22.02
C PHE A 612 6.12 -7.99 20.96
N LEU A 613 6.56 -9.20 20.61
CA LEU A 613 7.47 -9.50 19.51
C LEU A 613 6.70 -10.17 18.37
N ALA A 614 6.94 -9.69 17.16
CA ALA A 614 6.44 -10.25 15.91
C ALA A 614 7.58 -10.36 14.90
N ARG A 615 7.34 -11.06 13.79
CA ARG A 615 8.25 -11.16 12.66
C ARG A 615 7.65 -10.52 11.42
N ASP A 616 8.51 -9.93 10.61
CA ASP A 616 8.20 -9.47 9.27
C ASP A 616 8.08 -10.67 8.28
N PRO A 617 7.80 -10.43 6.99
CA PRO A 617 7.66 -11.49 6.00
C PRO A 617 8.91 -12.36 5.79
N ASP A 618 10.10 -11.82 6.04
CA ASP A 618 11.40 -12.49 5.85
C ASP A 618 11.94 -13.13 7.15
N GLY A 619 11.26 -12.87 8.27
CA GLY A 619 11.57 -13.45 9.58
C GLY A 619 12.31 -12.52 10.53
N HIS A 620 12.59 -11.27 10.15
CA HIS A 620 13.20 -10.26 11.02
C HIS A 620 12.27 -9.91 12.18
N ALA A 621 12.80 -9.86 13.39
CA ALA A 621 11.99 -9.62 14.57
C ALA A 621 11.79 -8.13 14.85
N LEU A 622 10.62 -7.83 15.42
CA LEU A 622 10.14 -6.49 15.70
C LEU A 622 9.56 -6.49 17.09
N ARG A 623 10.05 -5.60 17.95
CA ARG A 623 9.44 -5.37 19.25
C ARG A 623 8.47 -4.21 19.15
N VAL A 624 7.19 -4.46 19.30
CA VAL A 624 6.17 -3.42 19.37
C VAL A 624 5.88 -3.12 20.83
N SER A 625 6.16 -1.90 21.28
CA SER A 625 6.04 -1.53 22.70
C SER A 625 5.49 -0.12 22.90
N ALA A 626 4.88 0.11 24.06
CA ALA A 626 4.32 1.41 24.41
C ALA A 626 5.43 2.45 24.57
N ARG A 627 5.10 3.72 24.28
CA ARG A 627 5.95 4.85 24.60
C ARG A 627 5.74 5.23 26.07
N ASP A 628 6.65 4.83 26.94
CA ASP A 628 6.76 5.44 28.26
C ASP A 628 8.08 6.22 28.31
N GLY A 629 8.02 7.45 28.82
CA GLY A 629 9.18 8.32 28.92
C GLY A 629 10.27 7.65 29.76
N VAL A 630 11.51 7.74 29.27
CA VAL A 630 12.71 7.66 30.12
C VAL A 630 12.44 8.58 31.31
N ARG A 631 12.47 8.02 32.52
CA ARG A 631 12.37 8.84 33.75
C ARG A 631 13.58 9.75 33.87
#